data_AF-A0A971VBY0-F1
#
_entry.id   AF-A0A971VBY0-F1
#
_cell.length_a   1.000
_cell.length_b   1.000
_cell.length_c   1.000
_cell.angle_alpha   90.00
_cell.angle_beta   90.00
_cell.angle_gamma   90.00
#
_symmetry.space_group_name_H-M   'P 1'
#
loop_
_entity.id
_entity.type
_entity.pdbx_description
1 polymer ?
#
loop_
_entity_poly.entity_id
_entity_poly.type
_entity_poly.pdbx_seq_one_letter_code
_entity_poly.pdbx_strand_id
1 'polypeptide(L)'
;MDLRTVMLMLAVGSFLFGLLLVIFKYHKKSPQEVPYWITAKMLQGGGSLMLYHRTATFDSFTLLANVILLLSCAYEAWAIRILSGQRVNRQLPILTSAGIILLCLIILTILKSTMIIMVM
;
A
#
# COMPACT_ATOMS: atom_id res chain seq x y z
N MET A 1 7.23 22.31 -5.90
CA MET A 1 6.62 21.20 -6.67
C MET A 1 5.28 20.91 -6.01
N ASP A 2 4.19 20.87 -6.78
CA ASP A 2 2.85 20.67 -6.21
C ASP A 2 2.65 19.24 -5.68
N LEU A 3 1.92 19.07 -4.58
CA LEU A 3 1.72 17.78 -3.90
C LEU A 3 1.10 16.75 -4.86
N ARG A 4 0.18 17.22 -5.71
CA ARG A 4 -0.48 16.42 -6.73
C ARG A 4 0.52 15.85 -7.74
N THR A 5 1.50 16.65 -8.16
CA THR A 5 2.55 16.22 -9.08
C THR A 5 3.47 15.17 -8.44
N VAL A 6 3.77 15.30 -7.15
CA VAL A 6 4.56 14.31 -6.40
C VAL A 6 3.81 12.97 -6.32
N MET A 7 2.52 12.99 -6.02
CA MET A 7 1.68 11.77 -5.97
C MET A 7 1.60 11.07 -7.32
N LEU A 8 1.47 11.83 -8.41
CA LEU A 8 1.44 11.26 -9.76
C LEU A 8 2.79 10.61 -10.13
N MET A 9 3.90 11.29 -9.82
CA MET A 9 5.24 10.77 -10.06
C MET A 9 5.47 9.46 -9.29
N LEU A 10 5.04 9.39 -8.03
CA LEU A 10 5.07 8.18 -7.23
C LEU A 10 4.21 7.06 -7.84
N ALA A 11 2.98 7.37 -8.25
CA ALA A 11 2.10 6.39 -8.87
C ALA A 11 2.72 5.78 -10.13
N VAL A 12 3.19 6.63 -11.05
CA VAL A 12 3.83 6.20 -12.30
C VAL A 12 5.10 5.40 -12.02
N GLY A 13 5.95 5.86 -11.10
CA GLY A 13 7.17 5.14 -10.73
C GLY A 13 6.89 3.75 -10.15
N SER A 14 5.90 3.63 -9.26
CA SER A 14 5.53 2.35 -8.66
C SER A 14 4.93 1.38 -9.68
N PHE A 15 4.12 1.86 -10.64
CA PHE A 15 3.62 1.00 -11.72
C PHE A 15 4.73 0.54 -12.68
N LEU A 16 5.62 1.44 -13.11
CA LEU A 16 6.76 1.09 -13.97
C LEU A 16 7.65 0.03 -13.31
N PHE A 17 7.95 0.21 -12.03
CA PHE A 17 8.76 -0.74 -11.28
C PHE A 17 8.03 -2.07 -11.06
N GLY A 18 6.73 -2.05 -10.77
CA GLY A 18 5.90 -3.25 -10.68
C GLY A 18 5.88 -4.04 -11.98
N LEU A 19 5.73 -3.37 -13.13
CA LEU A 19 5.75 -3.99 -14.45
C LEU A 19 7.13 -4.60 -14.76
N LEU A 20 8.21 -3.91 -14.42
CA LEU A 20 9.57 -4.42 -14.58
C LEU A 20 9.77 -5.72 -13.78
N LEU A 21 9.30 -5.78 -12.54
CA LEU A 21 9.35 -6.99 -11.71
C LEU A 21 8.52 -8.13 -12.30
N VAL A 22 7.36 -7.83 -12.91
CA VAL A 22 6.54 -8.82 -13.62
C VAL A 22 7.30 -9.38 -14.83
N ILE A 23 7.93 -8.53 -15.64
CA ILE A 23 8.74 -8.96 -16.78
C ILE A 23 9.89 -9.86 -16.31
N PHE A 24 10.60 -9.48 -15.24
CA PHE A 24 11.66 -10.31 -14.67
C PHE A 24 11.15 -11.67 -14.19
N LYS A 25 9.97 -11.72 -13.57
CA LYS A 25 9.33 -12.97 -13.14
C LYS A 25 9.06 -13.92 -14.31
N TYR A 26 8.61 -13.39 -15.45
CA TYR A 26 8.30 -14.21 -16.63
C TYR A 26 9.54 -14.58 -17.46
N HIS A 27 10.51 -13.65 -17.59
CA HIS A 27 11.69 -13.85 -18.44
C HIS A 27 12.79 -14.68 -17.77
N LYS A 28 12.96 -14.56 -16.45
CA LYS A 28 13.95 -15.33 -15.69
C LYS A 28 13.18 -16.33 -14.83
N LYS A 29 13.32 -17.63 -15.12
CA LYS A 29 12.95 -18.76 -14.22
C LYS A 29 13.83 -18.77 -12.94
N SER A 30 14.16 -17.60 -12.40
CA SER A 30 15.00 -17.44 -11.23
C SER A 30 14.17 -17.73 -9.97
N PRO A 31 14.66 -18.59 -9.06
CA PRO A 31 13.95 -18.97 -7.83
C PRO A 31 13.86 -17.84 -6.79
N GLN A 32 14.44 -16.66 -7.04
CA GLN A 32 14.18 -15.46 -6.26
C GLN A 32 12.88 -14.81 -6.73
N GLU A 33 11.77 -15.55 -6.61
CA GLU A 33 10.48 -14.88 -6.51
C GLU A 33 10.57 -13.98 -5.27
N VAL A 34 10.41 -12.67 -5.47
CA VAL A 34 10.12 -11.75 -4.36
C VAL A 34 8.60 -11.56 -4.38
N PRO A 35 7.81 -12.56 -3.94
CA PRO A 35 6.38 -12.66 -4.23
C PRO A 35 5.59 -11.44 -3.72
N TYR A 36 6.13 -10.74 -2.74
CA TYR A 36 5.49 -9.58 -2.12
C TYR A 36 5.83 -8.25 -2.80
N TRP A 37 6.93 -8.15 -3.55
CA TRP A 37 7.40 -6.86 -4.05
C TRP A 37 6.57 -6.35 -5.24
N ILE A 38 6.11 -7.25 -6.11
CA ILE A 38 5.20 -6.91 -7.21
C ILE A 38 3.88 -6.37 -6.63
N THR A 39 3.28 -7.11 -5.70
CA THR A 39 2.02 -6.73 -5.05
C THR A 39 2.16 -5.41 -4.30
N ALA A 40 3.27 -5.20 -3.59
CA ALA A 40 3.55 -3.95 -2.90
C ALA A 40 3.57 -2.75 -3.85
N LYS A 41 4.25 -2.89 -4.99
CA LYS A 41 4.39 -1.80 -5.97
C LYS A 41 3.09 -1.49 -6.70
N MET A 42 2.29 -2.51 -6.99
CA MET A 42 0.94 -2.31 -7.54
C MET A 42 0.01 -1.61 -6.55
N LEU A 43 0.01 -2.03 -5.27
CA LEU A 43 -0.75 -1.36 -4.22
C LEU A 43 -0.26 0.08 -4.01
N GLN A 44 1.06 0.32 -4.01
CA GLN A 44 1.64 1.66 -3.82
C GLN A 44 1.23 2.60 -4.96
N GLY A 45 1.30 2.09 -6.19
CA GLY A 45 0.81 2.81 -7.37
C GLY A 45 -0.68 3.13 -7.29
N GLY A 46 -1.50 2.15 -6.92
CA GLY A 46 -2.95 2.32 -6.77
C GLY A 46 -3.33 3.33 -5.68
N GLY A 47 -2.71 3.26 -4.50
CA GLY A 47 -2.96 4.19 -3.41
C GLY A 47 -2.55 5.63 -3.75
N SER A 48 -1.40 5.82 -4.40
CA SER A 48 -0.96 7.14 -4.86
C SER A 48 -1.86 7.71 -5.96
N LEU A 49 -2.34 6.86 -6.88
CA LEU A 49 -3.29 7.27 -7.93
C LEU A 49 -4.64 7.69 -7.35
N MET A 50 -5.15 6.97 -6.34
CA MET A 50 -6.38 7.35 -5.64
C MET A 50 -6.24 8.71 -4.95
N LEU A 51 -5.11 8.99 -4.29
CA LEU A 51 -4.86 10.30 -3.68
C LEU A 51 -4.74 11.41 -4.72
N TYR A 52 -4.10 11.16 -5.87
CA TYR A 52 -4.00 12.13 -6.96
C TYR A 52 -5.37 12.65 -7.44
N HIS A 53 -6.35 11.74 -7.53
CA HIS A 53 -7.68 12.05 -8.00
C HIS A 53 -8.54 12.79 -6.95
N ARG A 54 -8.25 12.64 -5.65
CA ARG A 54 -9.12 13.09 -4.53
C ARG A 54 -8.43 14.05 -3.54
N THR A 55 -7.54 14.94 -4.02
CA THR A 55 -6.75 15.85 -3.16
C THR A 55 -7.55 16.91 -2.37
N ALA A 56 -8.81 17.19 -2.68
CA ALA A 56 -9.54 18.36 -2.13
C ALA A 56 -10.51 18.07 -0.97
N THR A 57 -10.83 16.80 -0.69
CA THR A 57 -11.83 16.43 0.35
C THR A 57 -11.34 15.25 1.17
N PHE A 58 -11.31 15.42 2.49
CA PHE A 58 -11.11 14.31 3.44
C PHE A 58 -12.40 13.49 3.51
N ASP A 59 -12.42 12.40 2.73
CA ASP A 59 -13.56 11.49 2.64
C ASP A 59 -13.06 10.04 2.82
N SER A 60 -13.97 9.09 2.99
CA SER A 60 -13.66 7.67 3.24
C SER A 60 -12.73 7.06 2.17
N PHE A 61 -12.76 7.56 0.94
CA PHE A 61 -11.85 7.17 -0.15
C PHE A 61 -10.39 7.59 0.08
N THR A 62 -10.15 8.77 0.66
CA THR A 62 -8.81 9.25 1.01
C THR A 62 -8.21 8.38 2.11
N LEU A 63 -9.05 7.96 3.06
CA LEU A 63 -8.66 7.04 4.13
C LEU A 63 -8.31 5.66 3.56
N LEU A 64 -9.13 5.12 2.65
CA LEU A 64 -8.84 3.87 1.95
C LEU A 64 -7.53 3.93 1.16
N ALA A 65 -7.26 5.03 0.47
CA ALA A 65 -6.02 5.23 -0.28
C ALA A 65 -4.78 5.20 0.63
N ASN A 66 -4.83 5.86 1.80
CA ASN A 66 -3.75 5.81 2.78
C ASN A 66 -3.52 4.41 3.35
N VAL A 67 -4.57 3.62 3.52
CA VAL A 67 -4.48 2.23 4.02
C VAL A 67 -3.83 1.33 2.98
N ILE A 68 -4.19 1.50 1.71
CA ILE A 68 -3.54 0.83 0.59
C ILE A 68 -2.04 1.17 0.57
N LEU A 69 -1.67 2.44 0.79
CA LEU A 69 -0.26 2.85 0.87
C LEU A 69 0.48 2.23 2.07
N LEU A 70 -0.14 2.17 3.25
CA LEU A 70 0.44 1.53 4.44
C LEU A 70 0.63 0.02 4.25
N LEU A 71 -0.36 -0.66 3.67
CA LEU A 71 -0.25 -2.07 3.30
C LEU A 71 0.92 -2.29 2.34
N SER A 72 1.04 -1.43 1.33
CA SER A 72 2.15 -1.49 0.36
C SER A 72 3.50 -1.41 1.05
N CYS A 73 3.68 -0.44 1.94
CA CYS A 73 4.91 -0.24 2.70
C CYS A 73 5.24 -1.48 3.56
N ALA A 74 4.24 -2.06 4.22
CA ALA A 74 4.42 -3.29 4.98
C ALA A 74 4.91 -4.45 4.07
N TYR A 75 4.29 -4.64 2.91
CA TYR A 75 4.72 -5.65 1.94
C TYR A 75 6.14 -5.40 1.39
N GLU A 76 6.55 -4.13 1.18
CA GLU A 76 7.93 -3.80 0.81
C GLU A 76 8.93 -4.19 1.92
N ALA A 77 8.60 -3.91 3.19
CA ALA A 77 9.46 -4.29 4.31
C ALA A 77 9.61 -5.82 4.43
N TRP A 78 8.54 -6.58 4.16
CA TRP A 78 8.59 -8.04 4.10
C TRP A 78 9.43 -8.54 2.93
N ALA A 79 9.33 -7.92 1.76
CA ALA A 79 10.17 -8.23 0.60
C ALA A 79 11.66 -8.02 0.91
N ILE A 80 12.01 -6.89 1.55
CA ILE A 80 13.39 -6.59 1.96
C ILE A 80 13.89 -7.63 2.97
N ARG A 81 13.09 -8.02 3.97
CA ARG A 81 13.48 -9.06 4.94
C ARG A 81 13.81 -10.40 4.29
N ILE A 82 13.03 -10.83 3.30
CA ILE A 82 13.28 -12.08 2.56
C ILE A 82 14.57 -11.96 1.74
N LEU A 83 14.80 -10.82 1.10
CA LEU A 83 16.03 -10.55 0.35
C LEU A 83 17.27 -10.50 1.26
N SER A 84 17.13 -10.05 2.51
CA SER A 84 18.18 -10.11 3.53
C SER A 84 18.45 -11.51 4.10
N GLY A 85 17.79 -12.55 3.57
CA GLY A 85 18.01 -13.95 3.98
C GLY A 85 17.33 -14.34 5.31
N GLN A 86 16.51 -13.46 5.90
CA GLN A 86 15.75 -13.79 7.09
C GLN A 86 14.49 -14.60 6.71
N ARG A 87 14.31 -15.78 7.33
CA ARG A 87 13.10 -16.59 7.14
C ARG A 87 11.91 -15.87 7.76
N VAL A 88 11.00 -15.39 6.92
CA VAL A 88 9.73 -14.83 7.37
C VAL A 88 8.75 -15.96 7.62
N ASN A 89 8.30 -16.11 8.86
CA ASN A 89 7.26 -17.07 9.20
C ASN A 89 5.92 -16.64 8.57
N ARG A 90 5.21 -17.58 7.92
CA ARG A 90 4.05 -17.30 7.04
C ARG A 90 2.88 -16.58 7.74
N GLN A 91 2.84 -16.62 9.06
CA GLN A 91 1.81 -16.01 9.91
C GLN A 91 2.02 -14.50 10.14
N LEU A 92 3.24 -13.99 10.08
CA LEU A 92 3.56 -12.59 10.34
C LEU A 92 3.00 -11.61 9.28
N PRO A 93 3.05 -11.89 7.96
CA PRO A 93 2.40 -11.02 6.95
C PRO A 93 0.87 -11.02 7.07
N ILE A 94 0.27 -12.12 7.53
CA ILE A 94 -1.18 -12.21 7.78
C ILE A 94 -1.55 -11.38 9.02
N LEU A 95 -0.75 -11.45 10.08
CA LEU A 95 -1.00 -10.70 11.31
C LEU A 95 -0.82 -9.19 11.11
N THR A 96 0.18 -8.78 10.34
CA THR A 96 0.42 -7.35 10.04
C THR A 96 -0.62 -6.77 9.09
N SER A 97 -1.06 -7.51 8.07
CA SER A 97 -2.17 -7.08 7.21
C SER A 97 -3.49 -7.00 8.00
N ALA A 98 -3.79 -8.01 8.83
CA ALA A 98 -4.95 -7.98 9.73
C ALA A 98 -4.89 -6.80 10.72
N GLY A 99 -3.70 -6.50 11.26
CA GLY A 99 -3.47 -5.36 12.15
C GLY A 99 -3.74 -4.02 11.45
N ILE A 100 -3.26 -3.84 10.21
CA ILE A 100 -3.50 -2.61 9.43
C ILE A 100 -4.99 -2.47 9.09
N ILE A 101 -5.66 -3.56 8.72
CA ILE A 101 -7.12 -3.56 8.46
C ILE A 101 -7.89 -3.21 9.74
N LEU A 102 -7.52 -3.79 10.88
CA LEU A 102 -8.16 -3.53 12.17
C LEU A 102 -7.96 -2.07 12.59
N LEU A 103 -6.74 -1.53 12.46
CA LEU A 103 -6.46 -0.13 12.77
C LEU A 103 -7.27 0.80 11.87
N CYS A 104 -7.39 0.47 10.59
CA CYS A 104 -8.22 1.19 9.63
C CYS A 104 -9.70 1.19 10.02
N LEU A 105 -10.23 0.04 10.44
CA LEU A 105 -11.61 -0.07 10.94
C LEU A 105 -11.83 0.76 12.21
N ILE A 106 -10.87 0.76 13.14
CA ILE A 106 -10.92 1.57 14.35
C ILE A 106 -10.97 3.06 14.00
N ILE A 107 -10.10 3.53 13.09
CA ILE A 107 -10.08 4.94 12.67
C ILE A 107 -11.39 5.31 11.97
N LEU A 108 -11.96 4.45 11.12
CA LEU A 108 -13.26 4.67 10.50
C LEU A 108 -14.39 4.79 11.53
N THR A 109 -14.38 3.92 12.54
CA THR A 109 -15.38 3.94 13.62
C THR A 109 -15.26 5.22 14.45
N ILE A 110 -14.04 5.64 14.77
CA ILE A 110 -13.77 6.90 15.48
C ILE A 110 -14.24 8.09 14.65
N LEU A 111 -13.86 8.17 13.37
CA LEU A 111 -14.24 9.27 12.49
C LEU A 111 -15.76 9.39 12.33
N LYS A 112 -16.46 8.26 12.18
CA LYS A 112 -17.93 8.20 12.14
C LYS A 112 -18.54 8.66 13.47
N SER A 113 -17.97 8.24 14.61
CA SER A 113 -18.41 8.66 15.94
C SER A 113 -18.25 10.18 16.14
N THR A 114 -17.10 10.75 15.75
CA THR A 114 -16.84 12.20 15.80
C THR A 114 -17.79 12.99 14.90
N MET A 115 -18.13 12.46 13.71
CA MET A 115 -19.09 13.11 12.81
C MET A 115 -20.53 13.09 13.35
N ILE A 116 -20.92 12.03 14.07
CA ILE A 116 -22.22 11.96 14.75
C ILE A 116 -22.28 12.94 15.94
N ILE A 117 -21.20 13.08 16.70
CA ILE A 117 -21.11 14.01 17.83
C ILE A 117 -21.12 15.48 17.37
N MET A 118 -20.60 15.80 16.18
CA MET A 118 -20.59 17.17 15.65
C MET A 118 -21.92 17.60 14.99
N VAL A 119 -22.83 16.66 14.73
CA VAL A 119 -24.16 16.89 14.13
C VAL A 119 -25.27 16.95 15.20
N MET A 120 -24.95 16.68 16.46
CA MET A 120 -25.85 16.80 17.62
C MET A 120 -25.56 18.07 18.42
#